data_AF-A0A535KIG0-F1
#
_entry.id   AF-A0A535KIG0-F1
#
_cell.length_a   1.000
_cell.length_b   1.000
_cell.length_c   1.000
_cell.angle_alpha   90.00
_cell.angle_beta   90.00
_cell.angle_gamma   90.00
#
_symmetry.space_group_name_H-M   'P 1'
#
loop_
_entity.id
_entity.type
_entity.pdbx_description
1 polymer ?
#
loop_
_entity_poly.entity_id
_entity_poly.type
_entity_poly.pdbx_seq_one_letter_code
_entity_poly.pdbx_strand_id
1 'polypeptide(L)'
;MIVLFLIWERFQTEPLLPLSLFEDRNFAVANWIAAAISFGMLSMFLPFTIYLQSVRGFSALVAGLTLAPMSVTSMFTAPFAGRLSDRIGGKYILMAGITLFTIGMGSIALVAGPDSTWINFLVPAIIAGAGMGMTFAPMTTVAMRNIEPRIAGSASAVLNTIRQLGAAIGSAVVGALLQNQLATTLHDQAVSHAAALPAAFRDQFV
;
A
#
# COMPACT_ATOMS: atom_id res chain seq x y z
N MET A 1 -19.31 -14.23 1.14
CA MET A 1 -18.92 -14.31 2.57
C MET A 1 -19.26 -13.02 3.32
N ILE A 2 -18.74 -11.84 2.94
CA ILE A 2 -19.02 -10.57 3.64
C ILE A 2 -20.52 -10.21 3.68
N VAL A 3 -21.22 -10.31 2.55
CA VAL A 3 -22.67 -10.02 2.49
C VAL A 3 -23.48 -10.98 3.38
N LEU A 4 -23.09 -12.26 3.43
CA LEU A 4 -23.74 -13.26 4.29
C LEU A 4 -23.50 -12.97 5.78
N PHE A 5 -22.30 -12.54 6.14
CA PHE A 5 -21.96 -12.13 7.51
C PHE A 5 -22.79 -10.91 7.95
N LEU A 6 -22.90 -9.88 7.10
CA LEU A 6 -23.71 -8.70 7.38
C LEU A 6 -25.21 -9.03 7.55
N ILE A 7 -25.74 -9.94 6.73
CA ILE A 7 -27.14 -10.39 6.84
C ILE A 7 -27.34 -11.17 8.15
N TRP A 8 -26.44 -12.08 8.48
CA TRP A 8 -26.52 -12.90 9.70
C TRP A 8 -26.42 -12.05 10.98
N GLU A 9 -25.52 -11.07 10.98
CA GLU A 9 -25.27 -10.20 12.12
C GLU A 9 -26.42 -9.24 12.42
N ARG A 10 -27.20 -8.87 11.40
CA ARG A 10 -28.43 -8.09 11.58
C ARG A 10 -29.49 -8.80 12.45
N PHE A 11 -29.41 -10.12 12.57
CA PHE A 11 -30.34 -10.92 13.38
C PHE A 11 -29.81 -11.27 14.78
N GLN A 12 -28.62 -10.77 15.19
CA GLN A 12 -28.02 -11.06 16.48
C GLN A 12 -28.27 -9.97 17.52
N THR A 13 -28.50 -10.37 18.77
CA THR A 13 -28.86 -9.48 19.90
C THR A 13 -27.68 -8.68 20.46
N GLU A 14 -26.45 -9.21 20.31
CA GLU A 14 -25.18 -8.51 20.57
C GLU A 14 -24.31 -8.58 19.31
N PRO A 15 -24.53 -7.69 18.32
CA PRO A 15 -23.76 -7.69 17.09
C PRO A 15 -22.28 -7.36 17.39
N LEU A 16 -21.36 -8.18 16.87
CA LEU A 16 -19.92 -7.95 16.98
C LEU A 16 -19.51 -6.69 16.20
N LEU A 17 -20.30 -6.33 15.19
CA LEU A 17 -20.13 -5.21 14.30
C LEU A 17 -21.39 -4.32 14.35
N PRO A 18 -21.49 -3.40 15.32
CA PRO A 18 -22.63 -2.51 15.41
C PRO A 18 -22.66 -1.61 14.17
N LEU A 19 -23.63 -1.82 13.28
CA LEU A 19 -23.78 -1.06 12.03
C LEU A 19 -24.01 0.44 12.27
N SER A 20 -24.42 0.82 13.49
CA SER A 20 -24.48 2.22 13.94
C SER A 20 -23.13 2.94 13.88
N LEU A 21 -22.01 2.22 13.86
CA LEU A 21 -20.68 2.81 13.61
C LEU A 21 -20.61 3.53 12.26
N PHE A 22 -21.30 3.03 11.23
CA PHE A 22 -21.31 3.63 9.89
C PHE A 22 -22.32 4.78 9.75
N GLU A 23 -23.22 4.97 10.72
CA GLU A 23 -24.08 6.16 10.79
C GLU A 23 -23.26 7.41 11.16
N ASP A 24 -22.14 7.24 11.88
CA ASP A 24 -21.16 8.30 12.07
C ASP A 24 -20.39 8.56 10.77
N ARG A 25 -20.72 9.68 10.13
CA ARG A 25 -20.08 10.13 8.89
C ARG A 25 -18.56 10.25 9.02
N ASN A 26 -18.02 10.65 10.18
CA ASN A 26 -16.58 10.75 10.39
C ASN A 26 -15.94 9.37 10.42
N PHE A 27 -16.58 8.38 11.06
CA PHE A 27 -16.09 7.01 11.06
C PHE A 27 -16.12 6.42 9.65
N ALA A 28 -17.21 6.59 8.91
CA ALA A 28 -17.32 6.13 7.52
C ALA A 28 -16.23 6.75 6.62
N VAL A 29 -16.03 8.08 6.69
CA VAL A 29 -15.00 8.79 5.93
C VAL A 29 -13.59 8.34 6.35
N ALA A 30 -13.33 8.17 7.64
CA ALA A 30 -12.03 7.70 8.13
C ALA A 30 -11.69 6.29 7.63
N ASN A 31 -12.68 5.40 7.56
CA ASN A 31 -12.51 4.05 7.00
C ASN A 31 -12.20 4.09 5.49
N TRP A 32 -12.89 4.94 4.72
CA TRP A 32 -12.57 5.14 3.30
C TRP A 32 -11.15 5.68 3.09
N ILE A 33 -10.74 6.66 3.91
CA ILE A 33 -9.37 7.19 3.90
C ILE A 33 -8.37 6.06 4.24
N ALA A 34 -8.65 5.26 5.25
CA ALA A 34 -7.78 4.15 5.64
C ALA A 34 -7.67 3.07 4.56
N ALA A 35 -8.77 2.79 3.85
CA ALA A 35 -8.78 1.91 2.68
C ALA A 35 -7.90 2.48 1.56
N ALA A 36 -8.07 3.76 1.21
CA ALA A 36 -7.30 4.43 0.15
C ALA A 36 -5.80 4.50 0.47
N ILE A 37 -5.44 4.81 1.72
CA ILE A 37 -4.05 4.81 2.19
C ILE A 37 -3.46 3.40 2.10
N SER A 38 -4.18 2.39 2.57
CA SER A 38 -3.69 0.99 2.54
C SER A 38 -3.57 0.46 1.12
N PHE A 39 -4.52 0.83 0.25
CA PHE A 39 -4.46 0.58 -1.18
C PHE A 39 -3.21 1.21 -1.80
N GLY A 40 -2.94 2.49 -1.57
CA GLY A 40 -1.78 3.16 -2.19
C GLY A 40 -0.44 2.63 -1.66
N MET A 41 -0.29 2.60 -0.33
CA MET A 41 1.00 2.32 0.30
C MET A 41 1.44 0.87 0.18
N LEU A 42 0.54 -0.09 0.45
CA LEU A 42 0.93 -1.51 0.47
C LEU A 42 1.02 -2.10 -0.94
N SER A 43 0.29 -1.53 -1.90
CA SER A 43 0.35 -2.01 -3.29
C SER A 43 1.63 -1.61 -4.01
N MET A 44 2.33 -0.55 -3.56
CA MET A 44 3.61 -0.16 -4.14
C MET A 44 4.77 -1.09 -3.79
N PHE A 45 4.65 -1.91 -2.74
CA PHE A 45 5.69 -2.87 -2.37
C PHE A 45 5.95 -3.92 -3.46
N LEU A 46 4.88 -4.40 -4.10
CA LEU A 46 4.98 -5.45 -5.11
C LEU A 46 5.72 -4.97 -6.38
N PRO A 47 5.32 -3.86 -7.05
CA PRO A 47 6.07 -3.30 -8.17
C PRO A 47 7.52 -2.99 -7.82
N PHE A 48 7.76 -2.41 -6.64
CA PHE A 48 9.11 -2.04 -6.26
C PHE A 48 10.01 -3.29 -6.08
N THR A 49 9.47 -4.34 -5.47
CA THR A 49 10.16 -5.62 -5.32
C THR A 49 10.42 -6.29 -6.67
N ILE A 50 9.44 -6.29 -7.58
CA ILE A 50 9.60 -6.82 -8.94
C ILE A 50 10.64 -6.02 -9.72
N TYR A 51 10.64 -4.69 -9.60
CA TYR A 51 11.66 -3.84 -10.25
C TYR A 51 13.07 -4.20 -9.78
N LEU A 52 13.30 -4.33 -8.47
CA LEU A 52 14.62 -4.67 -7.93
C LEU A 52 15.09 -6.06 -8.39
N GLN A 53 14.20 -7.05 -8.42
CA GLN A 53 14.59 -8.42 -8.77
C GLN A 53 14.60 -8.68 -10.27
N SER A 54 13.51 -8.38 -10.98
CA SER A 54 13.33 -8.72 -12.39
C SER A 54 13.99 -7.71 -13.34
N VAL A 55 14.02 -6.42 -12.99
CA VAL A 55 14.61 -5.38 -13.86
C VAL A 55 16.08 -5.12 -13.50
N ARG A 56 16.41 -4.98 -12.21
CA ARG A 56 17.80 -4.77 -11.77
C ARG A 56 18.61 -6.06 -11.61
N GLY A 57 17.97 -7.22 -11.61
CA GLY A 57 18.64 -8.50 -11.41
C GLY A 57 19.20 -8.67 -9.99
N PHE A 58 18.73 -7.89 -9.01
CA PHE A 58 19.21 -8.04 -7.63
C PHE A 58 18.72 -9.35 -7.05
N SER A 59 19.58 -10.01 -6.26
CA SER A 59 19.16 -11.17 -5.48
C SER A 59 18.10 -10.76 -4.46
N ALA A 60 17.27 -11.72 -4.03
CA ALA A 60 16.24 -11.49 -3.01
C ALA A 60 16.82 -10.86 -1.73
N LEU A 61 18.06 -11.22 -1.36
CA LEU A 61 18.77 -10.64 -0.22
C LEU A 61 19.06 -9.15 -0.43
N VAL A 62 19.59 -8.76 -1.59
CA VAL A 62 19.92 -7.35 -1.89
C VAL A 62 18.64 -6.51 -2.03
N ALA A 63 17.59 -7.06 -2.64
CA ALA A 63 16.28 -6.41 -2.69
C ALA A 63 15.72 -6.18 -1.28
N GLY A 64 15.79 -7.20 -0.40
CA GLY A 64 15.41 -7.08 1.00
C GLY A 64 16.22 -6.02 1.77
N LEU A 65 17.55 -5.98 1.56
CA LEU A 65 18.41 -4.96 2.15
C LEU A 65 18.12 -3.55 1.63
N THR A 66 17.66 -3.42 0.39
CA THR A 66 17.25 -2.13 -0.20
C THR A 66 15.94 -1.63 0.43
N LEU A 67 15.04 -2.54 0.80
CA LEU A 67 13.79 -2.25 1.50
C LEU A 67 13.97 -2.05 3.01
N ALA A 68 15.01 -2.64 3.62
CA ALA A 68 15.25 -2.60 5.06
C ALA A 68 15.30 -1.18 5.66
N PRO A 69 15.96 -0.17 5.06
CA PRO A 69 15.95 1.21 5.53
C PRO A 69 14.53 1.75 5.73
N MET A 70 13.61 1.44 4.81
CA MET A 70 12.22 1.88 4.91
C MET A 70 11.55 1.32 6.17
N SER A 71 11.72 0.03 6.44
CA SER A 71 11.19 -0.64 7.63
C SER A 71 11.83 -0.12 8.92
N VAL A 72 13.15 0.06 8.92
CA VAL A 72 13.91 0.57 10.07
C VAL A 72 13.47 1.99 10.41
N THR A 73 13.40 2.89 9.43
CA THR A 73 12.95 4.26 9.66
C THR A 73 11.49 4.31 10.10
N SER A 74 10.60 3.47 9.54
CA SER A 74 9.22 3.37 10.01
C SER A 74 9.14 2.93 11.48
N MET A 75 9.95 1.95 11.88
CA MET A 75 10.00 1.46 13.25
C MET A 75 10.41 2.56 14.24
N PHE A 76 11.40 3.39 13.88
CA PHE A 76 11.81 4.50 14.73
C PHE A 76 10.85 5.68 14.71
N THR A 77 10.21 5.98 13.58
CA THR A 77 9.32 7.14 13.46
C THR A 77 7.91 6.88 14.02
N ALA A 78 7.41 5.65 14.02
CA ALA A 78 6.06 5.33 14.47
C ALA A 78 5.77 5.71 15.94
N PRO A 79 6.64 5.40 16.93
CA PRO A 79 6.42 5.82 18.32
C PRO A 79 6.42 7.34 18.51
N PHE A 80 7.27 8.05 17.76
CA PHE A 80 7.30 9.52 17.78
C PHE A 80 6.03 10.11 17.17
N ALA A 81 5.57 9.55 16.06
CA ALA A 81 4.32 9.96 15.41
C ALA A 81 3.11 9.76 16.32
N GLY A 82 3.03 8.64 17.06
CA GLY A 82 1.99 8.39 18.05
C GLY A 82 1.98 9.46 19.14
N ARG A 83 3.12 9.68 19.82
CA ARG A 83 3.22 10.70 20.87
C ARG A 83 2.93 12.11 20.38
N LEU A 84 3.34 12.44 19.16
CA LEU A 84 3.11 13.76 18.58
C LEU A 84 1.65 13.93 18.16
N SER A 85 1.02 12.87 17.64
CA SER A 85 -0.41 12.82 17.33
C SER A 85 -1.27 13.10 18.57
N ASP A 86 -0.88 12.58 19.74
CA ASP A 86 -1.59 12.84 21.00
C ASP A 86 -1.45 14.31 21.45
N ARG A 87 -0.35 15.00 21.09
CA ARG A 87 -0.09 16.39 21.49
C ARG A 87 -0.71 17.45 20.57
N ILE A 88 -0.52 17.30 19.25
CA ILE A 88 -0.93 18.33 18.27
C ILE A 88 -2.10 17.90 17.38
N GLY A 89 -2.61 16.67 17.59
CA GLY A 89 -3.71 16.08 16.85
C GLY A 89 -3.25 15.24 15.65
N GLY A 90 -3.79 14.02 15.55
CA GLY A 90 -3.38 13.04 14.55
C GLY A 90 -3.62 13.44 13.09
N LYS A 91 -4.54 14.36 12.82
CA LYS A 91 -4.83 14.83 11.45
C LYS A 91 -3.59 15.43 10.77
N TYR A 92 -2.86 16.29 11.47
CA TYR A 92 -1.71 16.99 10.88
C TYR A 92 -0.54 16.02 10.64
N ILE A 93 -0.29 15.11 11.58
CA ILE A 93 0.75 14.10 11.44
C ILE A 93 0.41 13.11 10.33
N LEU A 94 -0.85 12.71 10.21
CA LEU A 94 -1.33 11.86 9.12
C LEU A 94 -1.08 12.51 7.75
N MET A 95 -1.45 13.79 7.59
CA MET A 95 -1.22 14.51 6.33
C MET A 95 0.27 14.64 6.00
N ALA A 96 1.11 14.94 7.00
CA ALA A 96 2.56 14.99 6.83
C ALA A 96 3.13 13.62 6.44
N GLY A 97 2.68 12.54 7.08
CA GLY A 97 3.10 11.17 6.80
C GLY A 97 2.77 10.72 5.39
N ILE A 98 1.53 10.96 4.93
CA ILE A 98 1.10 10.65 3.56
C ILE A 98 1.90 11.46 2.53
N THR A 99 2.12 12.74 2.81
CA THR A 99 2.92 13.62 1.93
C THR A 99 4.36 13.11 1.83
N LEU A 100 4.98 12.79 2.97
CA LEU A 100 6.35 12.30 3.03
C LEU A 100 6.48 10.93 2.35
N PHE A 101 5.50 10.04 2.54
CA PHE A 101 5.45 8.76 1.83
C PHE A 101 5.35 8.97 0.32
N THR A 102 4.49 9.87 -0.12
CA THR A 102 4.32 10.20 -1.55
C THR A 102 5.60 10.77 -2.15
N ILE A 103 6.28 11.67 -1.45
CA ILE A 103 7.58 12.23 -1.87
C ILE A 103 8.64 11.12 -1.92
N GLY A 104 8.72 10.26 -0.90
CA GLY A 104 9.67 9.15 -0.86
C GLY A 104 9.46 8.18 -2.01
N MET A 105 8.21 7.78 -2.26
CA MET A 105 7.89 6.90 -3.37
C MET A 105 8.06 7.54 -4.74
N GLY A 106 7.69 8.82 -4.89
CA GLY A 106 7.97 9.59 -6.10
C GLY A 106 9.47 9.69 -6.37
N SER A 107 10.27 9.88 -5.33
CA SER A 107 11.74 9.92 -5.43
C SER A 107 12.31 8.57 -5.83
N ILE A 108 11.77 7.45 -5.32
CA ILE A 108 12.13 6.10 -5.78
C ILE A 108 11.86 5.96 -7.28
N ALA A 109 10.70 6.42 -7.75
CA ALA A 109 10.33 6.35 -9.16
C ALA A 109 11.23 7.22 -10.06
N LEU A 110 11.67 8.39 -9.57
CA LEU A 110 12.59 9.27 -10.30
C LEU A 110 14.02 8.73 -10.38
N VAL A 111 14.45 8.04 -9.33
CA VAL A 111 15.79 7.44 -9.26
C VAL A 111 15.85 6.09 -9.98
N ALA A 112 14.70 5.46 -10.22
CA ALA A 112 14.59 4.21 -10.96
C ALA A 112 15.05 4.41 -12.41
N GLY A 113 16.24 3.89 -12.72
CA GLY A 113 16.84 3.93 -14.05
C GLY A 113 17.83 2.79 -14.29
N PRO A 114 18.29 2.58 -15.54
CA PRO A 114 19.14 1.46 -15.92
C PRO A 114 20.48 1.38 -15.18
N ASP A 115 20.98 2.50 -14.63
CA ASP A 115 22.24 2.55 -13.88
C ASP A 115 22.06 2.67 -12.36
N SER A 116 20.82 2.54 -11.86
CA SER A 116 20.52 2.77 -10.44
C SER A 116 21.08 1.68 -9.53
N THR A 117 21.91 2.04 -8.55
CA THR A 117 22.44 1.10 -7.54
C THR A 117 21.57 1.10 -6.28
N TRP A 118 21.75 0.09 -5.42
CA TRP A 118 21.01 -0.02 -4.14
C TRP A 118 21.14 1.24 -3.26
N ILE A 119 22.30 1.92 -3.32
CA ILE A 119 22.58 3.15 -2.56
C ILE A 119 21.64 4.29 -2.98
N ASN A 120 21.30 4.37 -4.27
CA ASN A 120 20.45 5.44 -4.78
C ASN A 120 19.04 5.38 -4.18
N PHE A 121 18.59 4.20 -3.75
CA PHE A 121 17.30 4.00 -3.11
C PHE A 121 17.31 4.27 -1.60
N LEU A 122 18.48 4.41 -0.95
CA LEU A 122 18.57 4.59 0.50
C LEU A 122 17.82 5.83 0.99
N VAL A 123 18.14 7.00 0.43
CA VAL A 123 17.51 8.27 0.86
C VAL A 123 16.01 8.27 0.56
N PRO A 124 15.55 7.92 -0.66
CA PRO A 124 14.12 7.79 -0.93
C PRO A 124 13.40 6.77 -0.03
N ALA A 125 14.02 5.63 0.28
CA ALA A 125 13.47 4.61 1.16
C ALA A 125 13.35 5.08 2.62
N ILE A 126 14.32 5.84 3.13
CA ILE A 126 14.25 6.47 4.45
C ILE A 126 13.08 7.47 4.50
N ILE A 127 12.94 8.31 3.48
CA ILE A 127 11.83 9.28 3.38
C ILE A 127 10.48 8.55 3.35
N ALA A 128 10.35 7.52 2.49
CA ALA A 128 9.14 6.71 2.40
C ALA A 128 8.83 6.00 3.73
N GLY A 129 9.86 5.45 4.39
CA GLY A 129 9.75 4.77 5.68
C GLY A 129 9.32 5.69 6.80
N ALA A 130 9.87 6.91 6.86
CA ALA A 130 9.44 7.93 7.80
C ALA A 130 7.96 8.31 7.58
N GLY A 131 7.55 8.50 6.32
CA GLY A 131 6.15 8.77 5.97
C GLY A 131 5.23 7.63 6.38
N MET A 132 5.68 6.39 6.20
CA MET A 132 4.95 5.19 6.59
C MET A 132 4.73 5.11 8.11
N GLY A 133 5.77 5.34 8.91
CA GLY A 133 5.67 5.35 10.36
C GLY A 133 4.77 6.47 10.89
N MET A 134 4.73 7.62 10.21
CA MET A 134 3.86 8.76 10.52
C MET A 134 2.40 8.60 10.09
N THR A 135 2.04 7.51 9.40
CA THR A 135 0.69 7.34 8.85
C THR A 135 -0.18 6.43 9.71
N PHE A 136 0.30 5.24 10.08
CA PHE A 136 -0.57 4.21 10.68
C PHE A 136 -1.12 4.56 12.08
N ALA A 137 -0.28 5.08 12.97
CA ALA A 137 -0.72 5.43 14.32
C ALA A 137 -1.71 6.61 14.30
N PRO A 138 -1.39 7.76 13.66
CA PRO A 138 -2.31 8.91 13.63
C PRO A 138 -3.61 8.63 12.88
N MET A 139 -3.58 7.79 11.84
CA MET A 139 -4.79 7.32 11.15
C MET A 139 -5.74 6.62 12.12
N THR A 140 -5.22 5.73 12.96
CA THR A 140 -6.02 5.03 13.97
C THR A 140 -6.58 6.01 15.00
N THR A 141 -5.76 6.94 15.49
CA THR A 141 -6.21 7.99 16.42
C THR A 141 -7.34 8.85 15.82
N VAL A 142 -7.21 9.25 14.55
CA VAL A 142 -8.22 10.06 13.85
C VAL A 142 -9.52 9.28 13.65
N ALA A 143 -9.42 8.00 13.27
CA ALA A 143 -10.58 7.13 13.06
C ALA A 143 -11.34 6.81 14.36
N MET A 144 -10.63 6.68 15.48
CA MET A 144 -11.21 6.31 16.77
C MET A 144 -11.64 7.50 17.64
N ARG A 145 -11.41 8.74 17.19
CA ARG A 145 -11.55 9.95 18.03
C ARG A 145 -12.92 10.12 18.68
N ASN A 146 -14.00 9.78 17.98
CA ASN A 146 -15.38 9.95 18.45
C ASN A 146 -16.05 8.63 18.85
N ILE A 147 -15.28 7.54 18.95
CA ILE A 147 -15.83 6.21 19.21
C ILE A 147 -15.92 5.99 20.72
N GLU A 148 -17.10 5.58 21.18
CA GLU A 148 -17.32 5.24 22.58
C GLU A 148 -16.45 4.05 23.02
N PRO A 149 -15.85 4.08 24.23
CA PRO A 149 -14.98 2.99 24.71
C PRO A 149 -15.62 1.60 24.66
N ARG A 150 -16.94 1.51 24.85
CA ARG A 150 -17.70 0.25 24.83
C ARG A 150 -17.65 -0.46 23.47
N ILE A 151 -17.56 0.29 22.37
CA ILE A 151 -17.56 -0.24 20.99
C ILE A 151 -16.21 -0.05 20.27
N ALA A 152 -15.20 0.49 20.96
CA ALA A 152 -13.87 0.76 20.41
C ALA A 152 -13.17 -0.50 19.88
N GLY A 153 -13.38 -1.66 20.53
CA GLY A 153 -12.87 -2.95 20.06
C GLY A 153 -13.41 -3.31 18.68
N SER A 154 -14.74 -3.27 18.51
CA SER A 154 -15.42 -3.52 17.24
C SER A 154 -15.01 -2.51 16.16
N ALA A 155 -14.97 -1.21 16.51
CA ALA A 155 -14.57 -0.16 15.57
C ALA A 155 -13.13 -0.38 15.07
N SER A 156 -12.19 -0.72 15.96
CA SER A 156 -10.81 -1.02 15.59
C SER A 156 -10.70 -2.27 14.70
N ALA A 157 -11.50 -3.31 14.98
CA ALA A 157 -11.57 -4.50 14.14
C ALA A 157 -12.08 -4.18 12.72
N VAL A 158 -13.10 -3.34 12.61
CA VAL A 158 -13.63 -2.84 11.33
C VAL A 158 -12.56 -2.05 10.58
N LEU A 159 -11.89 -1.11 11.24
CA LEU A 159 -10.82 -0.32 10.64
C LEU A 159 -9.69 -1.20 10.12
N ASN A 160 -9.27 -2.21 10.89
CA ASN A 160 -8.23 -3.13 10.46
C ASN A 160 -8.67 -4.00 9.27
N THR A 161 -9.91 -4.50 9.28
CA THR A 161 -10.49 -5.25 8.17
C THR A 161 -10.52 -4.43 6.89
N ILE A 162 -10.99 -3.18 6.97
CA ILE A 162 -11.06 -2.28 5.82
C ILE A 162 -9.68 -1.95 5.27
N ARG A 163 -8.69 -1.74 6.15
CA ARG A 163 -7.28 -1.57 5.73
C ARG A 163 -6.75 -2.79 4.97
N GLN A 164 -6.98 -3.99 5.50
CA GLN A 164 -6.54 -5.23 4.84
C GLN A 164 -7.23 -5.44 3.50
N LEU A 165 -8.54 -5.14 3.41
CA LEU A 165 -9.27 -5.15 2.15
C LEU A 165 -8.67 -4.16 1.15
N GLY A 166 -8.40 -2.93 1.57
CA GLY A 166 -7.75 -1.93 0.71
C GLY A 166 -6.39 -2.40 0.18
N ALA A 167 -5.57 -2.99 1.06
CA ALA A 167 -4.27 -3.56 0.69
C ALA A 167 -4.37 -4.74 -0.28
N ALA A 168 -5.30 -5.67 -0.01
CA ALA A 168 -5.54 -6.85 -0.85
C ALA A 168 -6.07 -6.46 -2.24
N ILE A 169 -7.06 -5.57 -2.29
CA ILE A 169 -7.61 -5.07 -3.55
C ILE A 169 -6.52 -4.33 -4.34
N GLY A 170 -5.76 -3.45 -3.68
CA GLY A 170 -4.72 -2.68 -4.37
C GLY A 170 -3.60 -3.55 -4.90
N SER A 171 -3.09 -4.49 -4.11
CA SER A 171 -2.06 -5.43 -4.57
C SER A 171 -2.55 -6.30 -5.73
N ALA A 172 -3.81 -6.74 -5.70
CA ALA A 172 -4.43 -7.48 -6.80
C ALA A 172 -4.56 -6.62 -8.07
N VAL A 173 -5.03 -5.37 -7.96
CA VAL A 173 -5.14 -4.44 -9.08
C VAL A 173 -3.77 -4.16 -9.69
N VAL A 174 -2.78 -3.82 -8.86
CA VAL A 174 -1.41 -3.53 -9.32
C VAL A 174 -0.76 -4.77 -9.94
N GLY A 175 -0.96 -5.95 -9.35
CA GLY A 175 -0.49 -7.21 -9.92
C GLY A 175 -1.13 -7.50 -11.29
N ALA A 176 -2.46 -7.32 -11.40
CA ALA A 176 -3.18 -7.52 -12.65
C ALA A 176 -2.74 -6.53 -13.74
N LEU A 177 -2.51 -5.26 -13.38
CA LEU A 177 -1.97 -4.25 -14.28
C LEU A 177 -0.56 -4.62 -14.77
N LEU A 178 0.34 -5.00 -13.85
CA LEU A 178 1.69 -5.44 -14.21
C LEU A 178 1.68 -6.68 -15.11
N GLN A 179 0.82 -7.65 -14.81
CA GLN A 179 0.71 -8.87 -15.61
C GLN A 179 0.13 -8.59 -17.01
N ASN A 180 -0.85 -7.71 -17.13
CA ASN A 180 -1.39 -7.27 -18.41
C ASN A 180 -0.34 -6.50 -19.23
N GLN A 181 0.40 -5.59 -18.58
CA GLN A 181 1.49 -4.84 -19.21
C GLN A 181 2.60 -5.78 -19.70
N LEU A 182 2.95 -6.79 -18.92
CA LEU A 182 3.96 -7.78 -19.31
C LEU A 182 3.49 -8.62 -20.50
N ALA A 183 2.23 -9.08 -20.49
CA ALA A 183 1.66 -9.86 -21.59
C ALA A 183 1.60 -9.06 -22.91
N THR A 184 1.20 -7.79 -22.85
CA THR A 184 1.14 -6.90 -24.01
C THR A 184 2.54 -6.54 -24.52
N THR A 185 3.48 -6.19 -23.64
CA THR A 185 4.86 -5.85 -24.04
C THR A 185 5.60 -7.05 -24.63
N LEU A 186 5.42 -8.25 -24.07
CA LEU A 186 6.01 -9.48 -24.62
C LEU A 186 5.40 -9.83 -25.99
N HIS A 187 4.10 -9.61 -26.17
CA HIS A 187 3.45 -9.80 -27.47
C HIS A 187 3.98 -8.81 -28.51
N ASP A 188 4.09 -7.52 -28.18
CA ASP A 188 4.64 -6.50 -29.07
C ASP A 188 6.13 -6.74 -29.40
N GLN A 189 6.91 -7.21 -28.41
CA GLN A 189 8.30 -7.61 -28.63
C GLN A 189 8.41 -8.86 -29.51
N ALA A 190 7.54 -9.86 -29.32
CA ALA A 190 7.47 -11.03 -30.17
C ALA A 190 7.09 -10.68 -31.61
N VAL A 191 6.10 -9.80 -31.81
CA VAL A 191 5.68 -9.32 -33.13
C VAL A 191 6.78 -8.51 -33.81
N SER A 192 7.47 -7.62 -33.09
CA SER A 192 8.57 -6.82 -33.64
C SER A 192 9.82 -7.65 -33.95
N HIS A 193 10.15 -8.66 -33.13
CA HIS A 193 11.25 -9.58 -33.40
C HIS A 193 10.90 -10.58 -34.51
N ALA A 194 9.64 -11.03 -34.62
CA ALA A 194 9.16 -11.83 -35.73
C ALA A 194 9.20 -11.05 -37.05
N ALA A 195 8.93 -9.74 -37.03
CA ALA A 195 9.08 -8.88 -38.22
C ALA A 195 10.52 -8.82 -38.74
N ALA A 196 11.53 -8.99 -37.87
CA ALA A 196 12.95 -9.06 -38.23
C ALA A 196 13.40 -10.44 -38.78
N LEU A 197 12.55 -11.48 -38.68
CA LEU A 197 12.83 -12.80 -39.25
C LEU A 197 12.52 -12.84 -40.76
N PRO A 198 13.28 -13.64 -41.55
CA PRO A 198 12.96 -13.91 -42.95
C PRO A 198 11.53 -14.44 -43.12
N ALA A 199 10.83 -14.02 -44.18
CA ALA A 199 9.39 -14.26 -44.36
C ALA A 199 8.95 -15.73 -44.21
N ALA A 200 9.85 -16.70 -44.44
CA ALA A 200 9.59 -18.13 -44.31
C ALA A 200 9.41 -18.65 -42.86
N PHE A 201 9.80 -17.87 -41.84
CA PHE A 201 9.74 -18.30 -40.43
C PHE A 201 8.77 -17.47 -39.55
N ARG A 202 8.04 -16.51 -40.14
CA ARG A 202 7.16 -15.59 -39.38
C ARG A 202 5.95 -16.30 -38.77
N ASP A 203 5.37 -17.28 -39.46
CA ASP A 203 4.15 -17.96 -39.02
C ASP A 203 4.39 -18.97 -37.89
N GLN A 204 5.65 -19.27 -37.54
CA GLN A 204 5.99 -20.20 -36.45
C GLN A 204 6.12 -19.55 -35.08
N PHE A 205 6.22 -18.21 -35.02
CA PHE A 205 6.47 -17.45 -33.80
C PHE A 205 5.35 -16.46 -33.43
N VAL A 206 4.33 -16.33 -34.27
CA VAL A 206 3.10 -15.54 -34.02
C VAL A 206 1.98 -16.45 -33.55
#